data_AF-A0A7K5WY60-F1
#
_entry.id   AF-A0A7K5WY60-F1
#
_cell.length_a   1.000
_cell.length_b   1.000
_cell.length_c   1.000
_cell.angle_alpha   90.00
_cell.angle_beta   90.00
_cell.angle_gamma   90.00
#
_symmetry.space_group_name_H-M   'P 1'
#
loop_
_entity.id
_entity.type
_entity.pdbx_description
1 polymer ?
#
loop_
_entity_poly.entity_id
_entity_poly.type
_entity_poly.pdbx_seq_one_letter_code
_entity_poly.pdbx_strand_id
1 'polypeptide(L)' 'TTTAALERFTVNFTIMNLPYTSDLENPDSAKFRATQRVMNTLLDSLLKESRIGPDFQGCVTTAFRYG' A
#
# COMPACT_ATOMS: atom_id res chain seq x y z
N THR A 1 -9.08 6.17 -30.33
CA THR A 1 -8.18 5.65 -29.28
C THR A 1 -9.04 5.24 -28.11
N THR A 2 -9.17 3.94 -27.84
CA THR A 2 -10.01 3.44 -26.75
C THR A 2 -9.38 3.84 -25.43
N THR A 3 -10.06 4.66 -24.63
CA THR A 3 -9.59 5.03 -23.28
C THR A 3 -9.52 3.74 -22.46
N ALA A 4 -8.30 3.30 -22.12
CA ALA A 4 -8.12 2.14 -21.26
C ALA A 4 -8.78 2.43 -19.89
N ALA A 5 -9.65 1.54 -19.43
CA ALA A 5 -10.28 1.67 -18.12
C ALA A 5 -9.23 1.42 -17.03
N LEU A 6 -9.22 2.27 -16.00
CA LEU A 6 -8.36 2.07 -14.84
C LEU A 6 -8.84 0.86 -14.05
N GLU A 7 -7.99 -0.15 -13.92
CA GLU A 7 -8.26 -1.35 -13.13
C GLU A 7 -7.60 -1.25 -11.75
N ARG A 8 -8.29 -1.73 -10.71
CA ARG A 8 -7.75 -1.84 -9.35
C ARG A 8 -7.46 -3.29 -9.02
N PHE A 9 -6.25 -3.56 -8.56
CA PHE A 9 -5.87 -4.86 -8.01
C PHE A 9 -5.41 -4.71 -6.56
N THR A 10 -5.39 -5.84 -5.83
CA THR A 10 -4.94 -5.89 -4.43
C THR A 10 -3.74 -6.82 -4.34
N VAL A 11 -2.71 -6.39 -3.60
CA VAL A 11 -1.53 -7.20 -3.30
C VAL A 11 -1.47 -7.39 -1.79
N ASN A 12 -1.32 -8.64 -1.36
CA ASN A 12 -1.06 -8.98 0.03
C ASN A 12 0.40 -9.40 0.16
N PHE A 13 1.11 -8.79 1.10
CA PHE A 13 2.50 -9.11 1.43
C PHE A 13 2.71 -8.99 2.94
N THR A 14 3.75 -9.66 3.45
CA THR A 14 4.08 -9.64 4.88
C THR A 14 5.26 -8.72 5.13
N ILE A 15 5.13 -7.85 6.14
CA ILE A 15 6.22 -6.96 6.59
C ILE A 15 6.91 -7.62 7.78
N MET A 16 8.05 -8.27 7.54
CA MET A 16 8.75 -9.03 8.59
C MET A 16 9.39 -8.15 9.67
N ASN A 17 9.68 -6.89 9.36
CA ASN A 17 10.39 -5.96 10.25
C ASN A 17 9.47 -4.94 10.95
N LEU A 18 8.16 -5.18 10.95
CA LEU A 18 7.17 -4.34 11.65
C LEU A 18 6.37 -5.19 12.64
N PRO A 19 6.66 -5.09 13.96
CA PRO A 19 5.88 -5.77 14.97
C PRO A 19 4.42 -5.30 14.96
N TYR A 20 3.49 -6.26 14.88
CA TYR A 20 2.07 -5.98 14.93
C TYR A 20 1.63 -5.54 16.33
N THR A 21 0.76 -4.54 16.41
CA THR A 21 0.17 -4.03 17.66
C THR A 21 -1.29 -3.66 17.42
N SER A 22 -2.12 -3.61 18.45
CA SER A 22 -3.54 -3.21 18.34
C SER A 22 -3.73 -1.84 17.68
N ASP A 23 -2.77 -0.91 17.81
CA ASP A 23 -2.83 0.36 17.10
C ASP A 23 -2.84 0.20 15.58
N LEU A 24 -2.19 -0.85 15.03
CA LEU A 24 -2.20 -1.13 13.59
C LEU A 24 -3.51 -1.79 13.13
N GLU A 25 -4.35 -2.24 14.06
CA GLU A 25 -5.71 -2.70 13.77
C GLU A 25 -6.69 -1.51 13.64
N ASN A 26 -6.41 -0.40 14.34
CA ASN A 26 -7.27 0.78 14.38
C ASN A 26 -6.85 1.83 13.32
N PRO A 27 -7.65 2.07 12.26
CA PRO A 27 -7.35 3.05 11.22
C PRO A 27 -7.19 4.50 11.72
N ASP A 28 -7.82 4.83 12.85
CA ASP A 28 -7.77 6.17 13.43
C ASP A 28 -6.53 6.40 14.30
N SER A 29 -5.76 5.35 14.61
CA SER A 29 -4.58 5.47 15.45
C SER A 29 -3.48 6.26 14.74
N ALA A 30 -2.69 7.01 15.52
CA ALA A 30 -1.55 7.73 15.00
C ALA A 30 -0.53 6.78 14.34
N LYS A 31 -0.35 5.58 14.91
CA LYS A 31 0.58 4.57 14.41
C LYS A 31 0.12 4.02 13.06
N PHE A 32 -1.16 3.65 12.92
CA PHE A 32 -1.72 3.21 11.63
C PHE A 32 -1.52 4.27 10.55
N ARG A 33 -1.91 5.52 10.82
CA ARG A 33 -1.80 6.61 9.84
C ARG A 33 -0.35 6.89 9.44
N ALA A 34 0.58 6.82 10.40
CA ALA A 34 2.01 6.97 10.13
C ALA A 34 2.55 5.81 9.27
N THR A 35 2.28 4.56 9.66
CA THR A 35 2.70 3.37 8.91
C THR A 35 2.10 3.33 7.51
N GLN A 36 0.80 3.63 7.36
CA GLN A 36 0.13 3.72 6.06
C GLN A 36 0.81 4.73 5.14
N ARG A 37 1.18 5.91 5.64
CA ARG A 37 1.88 6.92 4.83
C ARG A 37 3.24 6.41 4.36
N VAL A 38 4.03 5.81 5.26
CA VAL A 38 5.34 5.24 4.90
C VAL A 38 5.18 4.14 3.85
N MET A 39 4.25 3.21 4.06
CA MET A 39 4.01 2.11 3.13
C MET A 39 3.54 2.59 1.77
N ASN A 40 2.63 3.57 1.70
CA ASN A 40 2.18 4.13 0.44
C ASN A 40 3.35 4.75 -0.34
N THR A 41 4.22 5.52 0.32
CA THR A 41 5.40 6.11 -0.34
C THR A 41 6.35 5.05 -0.89
N LEU A 42 6.65 4.01 -0.10
CA LEU A 42 7.57 2.95 -0.51
C LEU A 42 7.00 2.13 -1.67
N LEU A 43 5.74 1.73 -1.58
CA LEU A 43 5.07 0.95 -2.62
C LEU A 43 4.88 1.77 -3.91
N ASP A 44 4.54 3.05 -3.80
CA ASP A 44 4.40 3.92 -4.95
C ASP A 44 5.73 4.07 -5.71
N SER A 45 6.85 4.28 -4.99
CA SER A 45 8.19 4.31 -5.59
C SER A 45 8.53 2.98 -6.26
N LEU A 46 8.34 1.87 -5.54
CA LEU A 46 8.67 0.53 -6.03
C LEU A 46 7.88 0.18 -7.30
N LEU A 47 6.59 0.48 -7.33
CA LEU A 47 5.72 0.15 -8.46
C LEU A 47 5.97 1.05 -9.67
N LYS A 48 6.33 2.32 -9.45
CA LYS A 48 6.77 3.23 -10.53
C LYS A 48 8.06 2.77 -11.20
N GLU A 49 8.95 2.10 -10.46
CA GLU A 49 10.19 1.53 -11.00
C GLU A 49 10.00 0.13 -11.63
N SER A 50 8.81 -0.45 -11.49
CA SER A 50 8.50 -1.77 -12.01
C SER A 50 8.06 -1.75 -13.49
N ARG A 51 7.82 -2.94 -14.06
CA ARG A 51 7.32 -3.08 -15.44
C ARG A 51 5.95 -2.44 -15.66
N ILE A 52 5.15 -2.26 -14.60
CA ILE A 52 3.83 -1.58 -14.70
C ILE A 52 3.93 -0.07 -14.49
N GLY A 53 5.11 0.45 -14.16
CA GLY A 53 5.34 1.85 -13.84
C GLY A 53 4.77 2.85 -14.85
N PRO A 54 4.90 2.63 -16.18
CA PRO A 54 4.34 3.53 -17.18
C PRO A 54 2.81 3.73 -17.10
N ASP A 55 2.08 2.71 -16.64
CA ASP A 55 0.61 2.71 -16.56
C ASP A 55 0.08 2.85 -15.12
N PHE A 56 0.97 2.80 -14.13
CA PHE A 56 0.61 2.80 -12.71
C PHE A 56 0.27 4.21 -12.22
N GLN A 57 -0.94 4.39 -11.69
CA GLN A 57 -1.40 5.69 -11.18
C GLN A 57 -1.15 5.92 -9.69
N GLY A 58 -0.96 4.84 -8.91
CA GLY A 58 -0.75 4.94 -7.46
C GLY A 58 -1.37 3.78 -6.70
N CYS A 59 -1.09 3.73 -5.39
CA CYS A 59 -1.63 2.73 -4.49
C CYS A 59 -1.99 3.33 -3.12
N VAL A 60 -2.80 2.58 -2.37
CA VAL A 60 -3.13 2.88 -0.99
C VAL A 60 -3.13 1.58 -0.19
N THR A 61 -2.47 1.60 0.96
CA THR A 61 -2.54 0.52 1.95
C THR A 61 -3.92 0.55 2.58
N THR A 62 -4.66 -0.56 2.53
CA THR A 62 -6.05 -0.61 3.00
C THR A 62 -6.19 -1.17 4.41
N ALA A 63 -5.26 -2.02 4.85
CA ALA A 63 -5.28 -2.63 6.17
C ALA A 63 -3.90 -3.14 6.56
N PHE A 64 -3.62 -3.15 7.87
CA PHE A 64 -2.58 -4.00 8.46
C PHE A 64 -3.27 -5.13 9.21
N ARG A 65 -2.85 -6.36 8.92
CA ARG A 65 -3.41 -7.57 9.52
C ARG A 65 -2.32 -8.34 10.24
N TYR A 66 -2.69 -9.03 11.30
CA TYR A 66 -1.81 -10.02 11.91
C TYR A 66 -1.53 -11.13 10.90
N GLY A 67 -0.25 -11.49 10.77
CA GLY A 67 0.26 -12.49 9.83
C GLY A 67 0.53 -13.83 10.48
#